data_AF-A0A1F9AXP3-F1
#
_entry.id   AF-A0A1F9AXP3-F1
#
_cell.length_a   1.000
_cell.length_b   1.000
_cell.length_c   1.000
_cell.angle_alpha   90.00
_cell.angle_beta   90.00
_cell.angle_gamma   90.00
#
_symmetry.space_group_name_H-M   'P 1'
#
loop_
_entity.id
_entity.type
_entity.pdbx_description
1 polymer ?
#
loop_
_entity_poly.entity_id
_entity_poly.type
_entity_poly.pdbx_seq_one_letter_code
_entity_poly.pdbx_strand_id
1 'polypeptide(L)'
;MKTLIKGGYIVGFNGKGHEVLKDGVVVMEDDTISFVGFSYDVPVEKTLDARGKLVMPGFVNTHIHASSNVGDYFLNDPGRTDYFGSNCLTFPTQGKAPRDPKAWGISGWDENLPWAFPLKKKEDP
;
A
#
# COMPACT_ATOMS: atom_id res chain seq x y z
N MET A 1 22.71 -19.24 -0.95
CA MET A 1 21.89 -20.19 -0.16
C MET A 1 20.69 -20.64 -0.97
N LYS A 2 20.52 -21.94 -1.22
CA LYS A 2 19.37 -22.48 -1.98
C LYS A 2 18.29 -23.07 -1.08
N THR A 3 17.06 -22.55 -1.18
CA THR A 3 15.89 -22.98 -0.39
C THR A 3 14.77 -23.48 -1.29
N LEU A 4 14.27 -24.69 -1.02
CA LEU A 4 13.09 -25.28 -1.65
C LEU A 4 11.85 -25.11 -0.75
N ILE A 5 10.75 -24.61 -1.30
CA ILE A 5 9.43 -24.59 -0.66
C ILE A 5 8.55 -25.58 -1.44
N LYS A 6 7.95 -26.58 -0.78
CA LYS A 6 7.22 -27.66 -1.46
C LYS A 6 5.88 -28.02 -0.83
N GLY A 7 4.97 -28.55 -1.64
CA GLY A 7 3.74 -29.20 -1.19
C GLY A 7 2.59 -28.25 -0.84
N GLY A 8 2.73 -26.95 -1.11
CA GLY A 8 1.68 -25.96 -0.89
C GLY A 8 0.83 -25.71 -2.14
N TYR A 9 -0.12 -24.78 -2.00
CA TYR A 9 -0.74 -24.11 -3.14
C TYR A 9 0.13 -22.92 -3.52
N ILE A 10 0.68 -22.89 -4.73
CA ILE A 10 1.48 -21.77 -5.21
C ILE A 10 0.64 -20.91 -6.13
N VAL A 11 0.47 -19.65 -5.77
CA VAL A 11 -0.18 -18.65 -6.62
C VAL A 11 0.90 -17.95 -7.45
N GLY A 12 0.69 -17.88 -8.76
CA GLY A 12 1.61 -17.26 -9.69
C GLY A 12 0.93 -16.53 -10.84
N PHE A 13 1.76 -15.99 -11.73
CA PHE A 13 1.34 -15.41 -13.00
C PHE A 13 2.26 -15.92 -14.10
N ASN A 14 1.70 -16.57 -15.12
CA ASN A 14 2.48 -17.25 -16.17
C ASN A 14 2.76 -16.37 -17.41
N GLY A 15 2.60 -15.06 -17.28
CA GLY A 15 2.72 -14.12 -18.41
C GLY A 15 1.40 -13.89 -19.17
N LYS A 16 0.39 -14.75 -18.98
CA LYS A 16 -0.95 -14.59 -19.60
C LYS A 16 -2.06 -14.41 -18.59
N GLY A 17 -1.98 -15.10 -17.46
CA GLY A 17 -3.01 -15.07 -16.43
C GLY A 17 -2.51 -15.57 -15.09
N HIS A 18 -3.35 -15.38 -14.07
CA HIS A 18 -3.12 -15.97 -12.76
C HIS A 18 -3.31 -17.48 -12.81
N GLU A 19 -2.45 -18.19 -12.10
CA GLU A 19 -2.52 -19.64 -11.99
C GLU A 19 -2.24 -20.10 -10.57
N VAL A 20 -2.72 -21.31 -10.26
CA VAL A 20 -2.46 -21.98 -8.99
C VAL A 20 -1.90 -23.36 -9.25
N LEU A 21 -0.69 -23.60 -8.76
CA LEU A 21 -0.03 -24.91 -8.78
C LEU A 21 -0.32 -25.61 -7.46
N LYS A 22 -1.18 -26.63 -7.49
CA LYS A 22 -1.42 -27.51 -6.33
C LYS A 22 -0.26 -28.48 -6.19
N ASP A 23 0.22 -28.64 -4.96
CA ASP A 23 1.38 -29.49 -4.63
C ASP A 23 2.67 -29.08 -5.37
N GLY A 24 2.76 -27.80 -5.76
CA GLY A 24 3.90 -27.30 -6.50
C GLY A 24 5.11 -27.01 -5.61
N VAL A 25 6.18 -26.56 -6.26
CA VAL A 25 7.45 -26.17 -5.64
C VAL A 25 7.92 -24.79 -6.10
N VAL A 26 8.56 -24.05 -5.19
CA VAL A 26 9.31 -22.81 -5.46
C VAL A 26 10.72 -23.00 -4.96
N VAL A 27 11.71 -22.62 -5.77
CA VAL A 27 13.12 -22.60 -5.36
C VAL A 27 13.61 -21.17 -5.34
N MET A 28 14.17 -20.79 -4.20
CA MET A 28 14.86 -19.53 -4.00
C MET A 28 16.36 -19.79 -4.02
N GLU A 29 17.10 -18.95 -4.74
CA GLU A 29 18.54 -18.82 -4.62
C GLU A 29 18.82 -17.42 -4.09
N ASP A 30 19.23 -17.35 -2.81
CA ASP A 30 19.35 -16.12 -2.05
C ASP A 30 18.05 -15.29 -2.02
N ASP A 31 18.01 -14.16 -2.73
CA ASP A 31 16.86 -13.26 -2.81
C ASP A 31 16.01 -13.44 -4.08
N THR A 32 16.40 -14.38 -4.95
CA THR A 32 15.84 -14.53 -6.29
C THR A 32 15.12 -15.88 -6.43
N ILE A 33 13.94 -15.88 -7.08
CA ILE A 33 13.25 -17.11 -7.46
C ILE A 33 13.99 -17.72 -8.66
N SER A 34 14.59 -18.90 -8.48
CA SER A 34 15.33 -19.60 -9.55
C SER A 34 14.48 -20.65 -10.27
N PHE A 35 13.40 -21.15 -9.65
CA PHE A 35 12.51 -22.13 -10.25
C PHE A 35 11.12 -22.13 -9.63
N VAL A 36 10.08 -22.38 -10.44
CA VAL A 36 8.70 -22.67 -10.00
C VAL A 36 8.15 -23.81 -10.87
N GLY A 37 7.53 -24.82 -10.25
CA GLY A 37 6.99 -25.97 -10.99
C GLY A 37 6.37 -27.04 -10.09
N PHE A 38 6.44 -28.31 -10.51
CA PHE A 38 5.87 -29.45 -9.76
C PHE A 38 6.92 -30.36 -9.09
N SER A 39 8.13 -30.42 -9.63
CA SER A 39 9.22 -31.22 -9.06
C SER A 39 10.56 -30.49 -9.20
N TYR A 40 11.46 -30.74 -8.25
CA TYR A 40 12.81 -30.19 -8.24
C TYR A 40 13.73 -31.18 -7.53
N ASP A 41 14.54 -31.89 -8.30
CA ASP A 41 15.37 -33.02 -7.83
C ASP A 41 16.84 -32.63 -7.57
N VAL A 42 17.16 -31.34 -7.65
CA VAL A 42 18.51 -30.82 -7.40
C VAL A 42 18.71 -30.65 -5.89
N PRO A 43 19.90 -30.97 -5.34
CA PRO A 43 20.21 -30.72 -3.94
C PRO A 43 20.03 -29.25 -3.54
N VAL A 44 19.44 -29.04 -2.35
CA VAL A 44 19.23 -27.72 -1.75
C VAL A 44 19.72 -27.72 -0.31
N GLU A 45 20.11 -26.56 0.20
CA GLU A 45 20.58 -26.43 1.58
C GLU A 45 19.43 -26.49 2.59
N LYS A 46 18.25 -26.00 2.19
CA LYS A 46 17.07 -25.93 3.06
C LYS A 46 15.81 -26.34 2.32
N THR A 47 14.96 -27.13 2.98
CA THR A 47 13.61 -27.46 2.50
C THR A 47 12.56 -26.98 3.50
N LEU A 48 11.53 -26.32 3.00
CA LEU A 48 10.36 -25.85 3.73
C LEU A 48 9.12 -26.61 3.24
N ASP A 49 8.46 -27.33 4.15
CA ASP A 49 7.21 -28.04 3.87
C ASP A 49 6.01 -27.08 4.04
N ALA A 50 5.34 -26.81 2.93
CA ALA A 50 4.18 -25.93 2.84
C ALA A 50 2.86 -26.70 2.66
N ARG A 51 2.81 -28.01 2.95
CA ARG A 51 1.57 -28.79 2.88
C ARG A 51 0.43 -28.15 3.67
N GLY A 52 -0.71 -28.00 2.98
CA GLY A 52 -1.90 -27.33 3.52
C GLY A 52 -1.76 -25.82 3.68
N LYS A 53 -0.69 -25.20 3.16
CA LYS A 53 -0.45 -23.74 3.20
C LYS A 53 -0.55 -23.14 1.79
N LEU A 54 -0.71 -21.82 1.77
CA LEU A 54 -0.65 -20.99 0.57
C LEU A 54 0.72 -20.32 0.48
N VAL A 55 1.36 -20.43 -0.67
CA VAL A 55 2.57 -19.72 -1.04
C VAL A 55 2.19 -18.75 -2.16
N MET A 56 2.41 -17.47 -1.95
CA MET A 56 2.00 -16.41 -2.88
C MET A 56 3.00 -15.26 -2.84
N PRO A 57 3.03 -14.40 -3.88
CA PRO A 57 3.74 -13.14 -3.79
C PRO A 57 3.27 -12.34 -2.57
N GLY A 58 4.19 -11.60 -1.95
CA GLY A 58 3.82 -10.66 -0.90
C GLY A 58 2.87 -9.59 -1.45
N PHE A 59 1.98 -9.09 -0.60
CA PHE A 59 1.14 -7.95 -0.99
C PHE A 59 1.99 -6.70 -1.19
N VAL A 60 1.72 -5.97 -2.27
CA VAL A 60 2.36 -4.68 -2.55
C VAL A 60 1.44 -3.57 -2.05
N ASN A 61 1.86 -2.87 -0.99
CA ASN A 61 1.17 -1.68 -0.53
C ASN A 61 1.66 -0.48 -1.36
N THR A 62 0.80 0.05 -2.22
CA THR A 62 1.12 1.19 -3.09
C THR A 62 0.98 2.54 -2.40
N HIS A 63 0.36 2.59 -1.22
CA HIS A 63 0.09 3.85 -0.53
C HIS A 63 -0.09 3.64 0.97
N ILE A 64 0.87 4.15 1.75
CA ILE A 64 0.80 4.18 3.21
C ILE A 64 1.28 5.53 3.73
N HIS A 65 0.60 6.03 4.75
CA HIS A 65 1.08 7.12 5.57
C HIS A 65 1.68 6.53 6.85
N ALA A 66 2.99 6.28 6.88
CA ALA A 66 3.61 5.56 8.00
C ALA A 66 3.55 6.30 9.34
N SER A 67 3.37 7.62 9.32
CA SER A 67 3.25 8.48 10.52
C SER A 67 1.81 8.66 11.00
N SER A 68 0.82 8.12 10.29
CA SER A 68 -0.58 8.22 10.68
C SER A 68 -1.17 6.83 10.91
N ASN A 69 -2.16 6.74 11.79
CA ASN A 69 -2.91 5.51 12.03
C ASN A 69 -4.17 5.42 11.16
N VAL A 70 -4.12 6.02 9.96
CA VAL A 70 -5.23 6.04 8.99
C VAL A 70 -5.71 4.63 8.63
N GLY A 71 -4.80 3.64 8.64
CA GLY A 71 -5.13 2.24 8.37
C GLY A 71 -5.66 1.44 9.57
N ASP A 72 -5.50 1.94 10.80
CA ASP A 72 -5.84 1.19 12.03
C ASP A 72 -7.34 1.27 12.36
N TYR A 73 -8.06 2.19 11.71
CA TYR A 73 -9.46 2.49 12.03
C TYR A 73 -10.38 2.29 10.84
N PHE A 74 -11.37 1.42 11.02
CA PHE A 74 -12.46 1.25 10.07
C PHE A 74 -13.47 2.41 10.11
N LEU A 75 -13.64 3.04 11.28
CA LEU A 75 -14.50 4.21 11.50
C LEU A 75 -13.73 5.30 12.24
N ASN A 76 -13.81 6.53 11.75
CA ASN A 76 -13.26 7.70 12.43
C ASN A 76 -14.15 8.08 13.62
N ASP A 77 -13.67 7.87 14.85
CA ASP A 77 -14.38 8.21 16.08
C ASP A 77 -13.88 9.55 16.67
N PRO A 78 -14.69 10.62 16.60
CA PRO A 78 -14.30 11.95 17.09
C PRO A 78 -14.13 12.01 18.62
N GLY A 79 -14.58 10.99 19.36
CA GLY A 79 -14.40 10.90 20.81
C GLY A 79 -12.99 10.46 21.25
N ARG A 80 -12.13 10.04 20.31
CA ARG A 80 -10.79 9.54 20.65
C ARG A 80 -9.72 10.63 20.66
N THR A 81 -8.79 10.48 21.59
CA THR A 81 -7.68 11.42 21.81
C THR A 81 -6.74 11.52 20.62
N ASP A 82 -6.61 10.44 19.85
CA ASP A 82 -5.72 10.35 18.68
C ASP A 82 -6.44 10.59 17.35
N TYR A 83 -7.73 10.99 17.37
CA TYR A 83 -8.57 11.25 16.19
C TYR A 83 -7.87 12.13 15.12
N PHE A 84 -7.09 13.12 15.54
CA PHE A 84 -6.38 14.00 14.61
C PHE A 84 -5.15 13.36 13.95
N GLY A 85 -4.58 12.31 14.55
CA GLY A 85 -3.53 11.48 13.95
C GLY A 85 -4.07 10.39 13.01
N SER A 86 -5.39 10.17 13.04
CA SER A 86 -6.11 9.08 12.36
C SER A 86 -6.59 9.38 10.97
N ASN A 87 -6.47 10.62 10.50
CA ASN A 87 -7.23 11.02 9.33
C ASN A 87 -6.36 11.66 8.23
N CYS A 88 -6.53 11.17 7.00
CA CYS A 88 -6.01 11.83 5.82
C CYS A 88 -6.73 13.17 5.53
N LEU A 89 -7.96 13.33 6.03
CA LEU A 89 -8.78 14.54 5.89
C LEU A 89 -8.43 15.63 6.92
N THR A 90 -7.57 15.37 7.91
CA THR A 90 -7.11 16.40 8.87
C THR A 90 -5.77 17.03 8.48
N PHE A 91 -5.05 16.49 7.49
CA PHE A 91 -3.84 17.13 6.96
C PHE A 91 -4.05 18.58 6.46
N PRO A 92 -5.25 19.04 6.01
CA PRO A 92 -5.49 20.45 5.75
C PRO A 92 -6.11 21.24 6.91
N THR A 93 -6.43 20.64 8.08
CA THR A 93 -7.22 21.33 9.12
C THR A 93 -6.50 21.61 10.43
N GLN A 94 -5.25 21.19 10.61
CA GLN A 94 -4.45 21.68 11.75
C GLN A 94 -3.83 23.03 11.42
N GLY A 95 -4.58 24.07 11.78
CA GLY A 95 -4.27 25.46 11.47
C GLY A 95 -5.29 25.98 10.48
N LYS A 96 -5.74 27.22 10.66
CA LYS A 96 -6.57 27.90 9.65
C LYS A 96 -5.83 27.77 8.32
N ALA A 97 -6.32 26.90 7.43
CA ALA A 97 -5.88 26.87 6.06
C ALA A 97 -5.86 28.33 5.59
N PRO A 98 -4.72 28.87 5.13
CA PRO A 98 -4.71 30.19 4.57
C PRO A 98 -5.80 30.21 3.50
N ARG A 99 -6.78 31.10 3.65
CA ARG A 99 -7.82 31.29 2.63
C ARG A 99 -7.23 31.77 1.31
N ASP A 100 -5.99 32.25 1.34
CA ASP A 100 -5.20 32.63 0.18
C ASP A 100 -4.55 31.39 -0.48
N PRO A 101 -4.97 31.01 -1.70
CA PRO A 101 -4.37 29.92 -2.44
C PRO A 101 -2.87 30.10 -2.74
N LYS A 102 -2.35 31.33 -2.71
CA LYS A 102 -0.92 31.62 -2.89
C LYS A 102 -0.06 31.11 -1.74
N ALA A 103 -0.62 30.99 -0.53
CA ALA A 103 0.10 30.45 0.62
C ALA A 103 0.37 28.93 0.52
N TRP A 104 -0.29 28.26 -0.43
CA TRP A 104 -0.06 26.84 -0.76
C TRP A 104 1.00 26.64 -1.86
N GLY A 105 1.72 27.70 -2.24
CA GLY A 105 2.76 27.63 -3.27
C GLY A 105 2.23 27.43 -4.70
N ILE A 106 0.92 27.60 -4.92
CA ILE A 106 0.31 27.47 -6.24
C ILE A 106 0.53 28.78 -7.01
N SER A 107 1.67 28.85 -7.69
CA SER A 107 2.10 29.97 -8.53
C SER A 107 1.26 30.03 -9.82
N GLY A 108 0.00 30.44 -9.71
CA GLY A 108 -0.91 30.52 -10.87
C GLY A 108 -2.38 30.79 -10.55
N TRP A 109 -2.75 31.00 -9.28
CA TRP A 109 -4.12 31.38 -8.94
C TRP A 109 -4.44 32.79 -9.44
N ASP A 110 -5.46 32.85 -10.29
CA ASP A 110 -6.13 34.06 -10.74
C ASP A 110 -7.58 34.03 -10.24
N GLU A 111 -7.97 35.07 -9.52
CA GLU A 111 -9.31 35.25 -8.94
C GLU A 111 -10.40 35.43 -10.02
N ASN A 112 -10.00 35.68 -11.27
CA ASN A 112 -10.91 35.84 -12.41
C ASN A 112 -11.21 34.54 -13.17
N LEU A 113 -10.67 33.40 -12.72
CA LEU A 113 -10.97 32.10 -13.35
C LEU A 113 -12.44 31.72 -13.08
N PRO A 114 -13.15 31.15 -14.08
CA PRO A 114 -14.59 30.89 -13.99
C PRO A 114 -14.98 29.87 -12.90
N TRP A 115 -14.00 29.17 -12.32
CA TRP A 115 -14.19 28.20 -11.23
C TRP A 115 -13.63 28.69 -9.88
N ALA A 116 -13.08 29.91 -9.82
CA ALA A 116 -12.61 30.50 -8.58
C ALA A 116 -13.82 30.94 -7.74
N PHE A 117 -13.93 30.42 -6.50
CA PHE A 117 -14.95 30.87 -5.57
C PHE A 117 -14.57 32.26 -5.03
N PRO A 118 -15.42 33.30 -5.18
CA PRO A 118 -15.09 34.64 -4.70
C PRO A 118 -14.96 34.63 -3.17
N LEU A 119 -13.77 34.95 -2.67
CA LEU A 119 -13.52 35.15 -1.25
C LEU A 119 -14.26 36.42 -0.83
N LYS A 120 -15.37 36.29 -0.09
CA LYS A 120 -16.00 37.47 0.56
C LYS A 120 -14.97 38.13 1.46
N LYS A 121 -14.54 39.35 1.11
CA LYS A 121 -13.77 40.20 2.01
C LYS A 121 -14.61 40.36 3.28
N LYS A 122 -13.99 40.08 4.42
CA LYS A 122 -14.60 40.35 5.72
C LYS A 122 -14.64 41.87 5.83
N GLU A 123 -15.82 42.46 5.78
CA GLU A 123 -15.98 43.86 6.19
C GLU A 123 -15.68 43.89 7.70
N ASP A 124 -14.63 44.62 8.08
CA ASP A 124 -14.29 44.84 9.48
C ASP A 124 -15.34 45.78 10.12
N PRO A 125 -15.73 45.52 11.38
CA PRO A 125 -16.61 46.42 12.14
C PRO A 125 -15.94 47.75 12.50
#